data_AF-A0AAJ1L956-F1
#
_entry.id   AF-A0AAJ1L956-F1
#
_cell.length_a   1.000
_cell.length_b   1.000
_cell.length_c   1.000
_cell.angle_alpha   90.00
_cell.angle_beta   90.00
_cell.angle_gamma   90.00
#
_symmetry.space_group_name_H-M   'P 1'
#
loop_
_entity.id
_entity.type
_entity.pdbx_description
1 polymer ?
#
loop_
_entity_poly.entity_id
_entity_poly.type
_entity_poly.pdbx_seq_one_letter_code
_entity_poly.pdbx_strand_id
1 'polypeptide(L)'
;MRAVAKKVKIIRLQDEYCKNCKYQTDVEQYCIEQCDIGKKLITLGKKEFRKRSTKVKTIEEKWDEKCKQAIILYNQGVNYPDIAKEMGCHVSNLYKELKKRGWLQM
;
A
#
# COMPACT_ATOMS: atom_id res chain seq x y z
N MET A 1 24.05 -22.44 4.19
CA MET A 1 23.78 -22.14 5.62
C MET A 1 23.83 -20.65 6.01
N ARG A 2 24.67 -19.77 5.43
CA ARG A 2 24.81 -18.36 5.86
C ARG A 2 23.61 -17.42 5.57
N ALA A 3 22.79 -17.71 4.56
CA ALA A 3 21.67 -16.84 4.18
C ALA A 3 20.47 -16.94 5.15
N VAL A 4 20.20 -18.14 5.68
CA VAL A 4 19.06 -18.40 6.58
C VAL A 4 19.24 -17.68 7.92
N ALA A 5 20.44 -17.74 8.50
CA ALA A 5 20.74 -17.03 9.75
C ALA A 5 20.60 -15.51 9.64
N LYS A 6 20.98 -14.92 8.49
CA LYS A 6 20.79 -13.50 8.21
C LYS A 6 19.31 -13.13 8.15
N LYS A 7 18.50 -13.94 7.48
CA LYS A 7 17.04 -13.75 7.40
C LYS A 7 16.37 -13.84 8.76
N VAL A 8 16.71 -14.84 9.57
CA VAL A 8 16.15 -14.99 10.93
C VAL A 8 16.48 -13.79 11.81
N LYS A 9 17.70 -13.24 11.71
CA LYS A 9 18.08 -12.02 12.44
C LYS A 9 17.29 -10.79 11.98
N ILE A 10 17.07 -10.63 10.69
CA ILE A 10 16.25 -9.54 10.13
C ILE A 10 14.80 -9.65 10.62
N ILE A 11 14.22 -10.85 10.59
CA ILE A 11 12.84 -11.09 11.03
C ILE A 11 12.66 -10.76 12.52
N ARG A 12 13.57 -11.20 13.39
CA ARG A 12 13.52 -10.92 14.83
C ARG A 12 13.58 -9.43 15.13
N LEU A 13 14.52 -8.71 14.50
CA LEU A 13 14.65 -7.27 14.67
C LEU A 13 13.43 -6.50 14.14
N GLN A 14 12.81 -6.96 13.05
CA GLN A 14 11.56 -6.39 12.57
C GLN A 14 10.38 -6.66 13.52
N ASP A 15 10.26 -7.86 14.09
CA ASP A 15 9.17 -8.19 15.02
C ASP A 15 9.27 -7.42 16.35
N GLU A 16 10.49 -7.20 16.85
CA GLU A 16 10.72 -6.52 18.11
C GLU A 16 10.53 -4.99 18.00
N TYR A 17 11.05 -4.38 16.93
CA TYR A 17 11.11 -2.92 16.81
C TYR A 17 10.15 -2.34 15.77
N CYS A 18 9.85 -3.07 14.68
CA CYS A 18 9.01 -2.57 13.59
C CYS A 18 7.53 -2.94 13.70
N LYS A 19 7.16 -3.96 14.49
CA LYS A 19 5.78 -4.45 14.62
C LYS A 19 4.82 -3.48 15.33
N ASN A 20 5.35 -2.63 16.22
CA ASN A 20 4.62 -1.59 16.94
C ASN A 20 5.05 -0.17 16.50
N CYS A 21 5.77 -0.06 15.37
CA CYS A 21 6.27 1.22 14.91
C CYS A 21 5.12 2.08 14.37
N LYS A 22 4.92 3.26 14.96
CA LYS A 22 3.88 4.22 14.53
C LYS A 22 4.04 4.71 13.08
N TYR A 23 5.20 4.49 12.45
CA TYR A 23 5.54 4.96 11.11
C TYR A 23 5.58 3.84 10.06
N GLN A 24 5.04 2.65 10.38
CA GLN A 24 5.14 1.45 9.54
C GLN A 24 4.43 1.58 8.17
N THR A 25 3.45 2.46 8.04
CA THR A 25 2.60 2.56 6.84
C THR A 25 2.98 3.65 5.84
N ASP A 26 3.56 4.76 6.29
CA ASP A 26 3.61 5.98 5.46
C ASP A 26 5.01 6.44 5.10
N VAL A 27 6.06 5.96 5.78
CA VAL A 27 7.35 6.65 5.67
C VAL A 27 8.51 5.67 5.54
N GLU A 28 8.65 5.11 4.33
CA GLU A 28 9.93 4.51 3.90
C GLU A 28 11.08 5.50 4.16
N GLN A 29 10.86 6.80 3.96
CA GLN A 29 11.88 7.84 4.18
C GLN A 29 12.30 8.00 5.65
N TYR A 30 11.38 7.97 6.62
CA TYR A 30 11.72 8.10 8.05
C TYR A 30 12.56 6.90 8.53
N CYS A 31 12.22 5.69 8.09
CA CYS A 31 13.01 4.52 8.44
C CYS A 31 14.42 4.55 7.83
N ILE A 32 14.59 5.21 6.68
CA ILE A 32 15.88 5.33 5.99
C ILE A 32 16.73 6.46 6.62
N GLU A 33 16.12 7.59 6.96
CA GLU A 33 16.84 8.81 7.34
C GLU A 33 16.96 8.99 8.86
N GLN A 34 15.92 8.63 9.61
CA GLN A 34 15.77 8.98 11.03
C GLN A 34 15.80 7.77 11.98
N CYS A 35 15.63 6.54 11.47
CA CYS A 35 15.61 5.34 12.31
C CYS A 35 16.93 4.56 12.25
N ASP A 36 17.63 4.46 13.39
CA ASP A 36 18.86 3.66 13.50
C ASP A 36 18.64 2.17 13.23
N ILE A 37 17.46 1.65 13.61
CA ILE A 37 17.05 0.27 13.34
C ILE A 37 16.84 0.06 11.84
N GLY A 38 16.21 1.03 11.15
CA GLY A 38 16.03 1.00 9.70
C GLY A 38 17.37 1.06 8.95
N LYS A 39 18.28 1.95 9.34
CA LYS A 39 19.66 2.02 8.79
C LYS A 39 20.41 0.70 8.97
N LYS A 40 20.33 0.10 10.16
CA LYS A 40 20.95 -1.20 10.46
C LYS A 40 20.37 -2.31 9.58
N LEU A 41 19.06 -2.31 9.35
CA LEU A 41 18.40 -3.34 8.55
C LEU A 41 18.63 -3.19 7.04
N ILE A 42 18.72 -1.95 6.54
CA ILE A 42 19.16 -1.64 5.16
C ILE A 42 20.57 -2.17 4.91
N THR A 43 21.46 -1.97 5.89
CA THR A 43 22.85 -2.45 5.86
C THR A 43 22.93 -3.98 5.89
N LEU A 44 22.02 -4.64 6.62
CA LEU A 44 21.94 -6.10 6.71
C LEU A 44 21.29 -6.76 5.48
N GLY A 45 20.45 -6.05 4.71
CA GLY A 45 19.91 -6.56 3.46
C GLY A 45 18.82 -5.70 2.80
N LYS A 46 19.21 -4.78 1.89
CA LYS A 46 18.33 -3.92 1.07
C LYS A 46 17.13 -4.63 0.42
N LYS A 47 17.29 -5.87 -0.07
CA LYS A 47 16.23 -6.63 -0.79
C LYS A 47 15.25 -7.36 0.13
N GLU A 48 15.66 -7.70 1.35
CA GLU A 48 14.85 -8.53 2.27
C GLU A 48 14.04 -7.66 3.23
N PHE A 49 14.47 -6.42 3.47
CA PHE A 49 13.80 -5.50 4.39
C PHE A 49 12.40 -5.07 3.93
N ARG A 50 12.22 -4.87 2.61
CA ARG A 50 10.96 -4.37 2.02
C ARG A 50 9.82 -5.39 1.98
N LYS A 51 10.05 -6.66 2.29
CA LYS A 51 9.01 -7.70 2.18
C LYS A 51 7.94 -7.63 3.28
N ARG A 52 8.17 -6.91 4.38
CA ARG A 52 7.21 -6.83 5.51
C ARG A 52 6.41 -5.53 5.58
N SER A 53 6.67 -4.59 4.66
CA SER A 53 5.92 -3.32 4.54
C SER A 53 4.90 -3.34 3.40
N THR A 54 4.73 -4.46 2.70
CA THR A 54 3.49 -4.66 1.94
C THR A 54 2.40 -4.89 2.97
N LYS A 55 1.88 -3.80 3.56
CA LYS A 55 0.50 -3.75 4.02
C LYS A 55 -0.26 -4.40 2.86
N VAL A 56 -0.78 -5.61 3.06
CA VAL A 56 -1.64 -6.24 2.06
C VAL A 56 -2.79 -5.28 1.98
N LYS A 57 -2.71 -4.32 1.03
CA LYS A 57 -3.76 -3.32 0.83
C LYS A 57 -5.02 -4.13 0.79
N THR A 58 -5.89 -3.92 1.78
CA THR A 58 -7.13 -4.67 1.82
C THR A 58 -7.83 -4.42 0.48
N ILE A 59 -8.64 -5.38 0.04
CA ILE A 59 -9.37 -5.22 -1.21
C ILE A 59 -10.09 -3.85 -1.22
N GLU A 60 -10.57 -3.42 -0.05
CA GLU A 60 -11.11 -2.08 0.21
C GLU A 60 -10.12 -0.93 -0.06
N GLU A 61 -8.91 -0.93 0.52
CA GLU A 61 -7.91 0.14 0.25
C GLU A 61 -7.57 0.25 -1.25
N LYS A 62 -7.48 -0.88 -1.97
CA LYS A 62 -7.28 -0.86 -3.43
C LYS A 62 -8.46 -0.23 -4.16
N TRP A 63 -9.68 -0.51 -3.71
CA TRP A 63 -10.86 0.13 -4.27
C TRP A 63 -10.90 1.62 -3.92
N ASP A 64 -10.38 2.05 -2.77
CA ASP A 64 -10.38 3.47 -2.37
C ASP A 64 -9.59 4.31 -3.37
N GLU A 65 -8.41 3.84 -3.75
CA GLU A 65 -7.61 4.46 -4.80
C GLU A 65 -8.33 4.47 -6.15
N LYS A 66 -8.95 3.34 -6.53
CA LYS A 66 -9.70 3.24 -7.80
C LYS A 66 -10.89 4.21 -7.84
N CYS A 67 -11.64 4.31 -6.74
CA CYS A 67 -12.78 5.21 -6.68
C CYS A 67 -12.34 6.68 -6.69
N LYS A 68 -11.22 7.04 -6.05
CA LYS A 68 -10.66 8.40 -6.15
C LYS A 68 -10.29 8.75 -7.60
N GLN A 69 -9.63 7.85 -8.30
CA GLN A 69 -9.31 8.04 -9.72
C GLN A 69 -10.55 8.19 -10.59
N ALA A 70 -11.60 7.39 -10.32
CA ALA A 70 -12.87 7.51 -11.03
C ALA A 70 -13.50 8.90 -10.85
N ILE A 71 -13.46 9.48 -9.65
CA ILE A 71 -13.99 10.83 -9.42
C ILE A 71 -13.15 11.90 -10.14
N ILE A 72 -11.83 11.76 -10.18
CA ILE A 72 -10.98 12.69 -10.92
C ILE A 72 -11.33 12.67 -12.41
N LEU A 73 -11.45 11.48 -13.00
CA LEU A 73 -11.82 11.32 -14.41
C LEU A 73 -13.24 11.83 -14.68
N TYR A 74 -14.17 11.62 -13.76
CA TYR A 74 -15.53 12.16 -13.86
C TYR A 74 -15.55 13.69 -13.86
N ASN A 75 -14.77 14.32 -12.98
CA ASN A 75 -14.59 15.78 -12.96
C ASN A 75 -13.91 16.31 -14.24
N GLN A 76 -13.16 15.47 -14.96
CA GLN A 76 -12.59 15.80 -16.27
C GLN A 76 -13.59 15.61 -17.42
N GLY A 77 -14.83 15.17 -17.14
CA GLY A 77 -15.89 14.97 -18.12
C GLY A 77 -15.94 13.55 -18.71
N VAL A 78 -15.22 12.59 -18.13
CA VAL A 78 -15.25 11.18 -18.58
C VAL A 78 -16.40 10.45 -17.88
N ASN A 79 -17.20 9.71 -18.65
CA ASN A 79 -18.32 8.96 -18.09
C ASN A 79 -17.84 7.70 -17.33
N TYR A 80 -18.60 7.29 -16.31
CA TYR A 80 -18.31 6.07 -15.54
C TYR A 80 -18.08 4.79 -16.38
N PRO A 81 -18.80 4.54 -17.50
CA PRO A 81 -18.55 3.38 -18.34
C PRO A 81 -17.15 3.38 -18.98
N ASP A 82 -16.67 4.55 -19.41
CA ASP A 82 -15.34 4.71 -20.02
C ASP A 82 -14.24 4.57 -18.97
N ILE A 83 -14.45 5.19 -17.80
CA ILE A 83 -13.57 5.03 -16.62
C ILE A 83 -13.44 3.56 -16.23
N ALA A 84 -14.56 2.83 -16.18
CA ALA A 84 -14.54 1.43 -15.80
C ALA A 84 -13.75 0.57 -16.81
N LYS A 85 -13.88 0.88 -18.12
CA LYS A 85 -13.08 0.27 -19.18
C LYS A 85 -11.58 0.53 -18.99
N GLU A 86 -11.21 1.79 -18.73
CA GLU A 86 -9.82 2.20 -18.52
C GLU A 86 -9.23 1.54 -17.27
N MET A 87 -10.02 1.44 -16.20
CA MET A 87 -9.63 0.85 -14.93
C MET A 87 -9.71 -0.69 -14.89
N GLY A 88 -10.14 -1.31 -16.00
CA GLY A 88 -10.33 -2.75 -16.12
C GLY A 88 -11.30 -3.33 -15.08
N CYS A 89 -12.32 -2.57 -14.70
CA CYS A 89 -13.32 -2.99 -13.73
C CYS A 89 -14.73 -3.03 -14.35
N HIS A 90 -15.60 -3.87 -13.79
CA HIS A 90 -16.99 -3.91 -14.24
C HIS A 90 -17.70 -2.63 -13.77
N VAL A 91 -18.45 -1.98 -14.67
CA VAL A 91 -19.21 -0.75 -14.37
C VAL A 91 -20.08 -0.95 -13.12
N SER A 92 -20.79 -2.07 -13.03
CA SER A 92 -21.64 -2.42 -11.89
C SER A 92 -20.87 -2.51 -10.56
N ASN A 93 -19.61 -2.97 -10.58
CA ASN A 93 -18.78 -3.01 -9.38
C ASN A 93 -18.33 -1.60 -9.00
N LEU A 94 -17.91 -0.79 -9.99
CA LEU A 94 -17.54 0.60 -9.76
C LEU A 94 -18.68 1.39 -9.11
N TYR A 95 -19.91 1.26 -9.62
CA TYR A 95 -21.10 1.89 -9.02
C TYR A 95 -21.38 1.41 -7.59
N LYS A 96 -21.25 0.10 -7.32
CA LYS A 96 -21.45 -0.46 -5.96
C LYS A 96 -20.42 0.11 -4.98
N GLU A 97 -19.15 0.17 -5.38
CA GLU A 97 -18.06 0.68 -4.54
C GLU A 97 -18.16 2.19 -4.33
N LEU A 98 -18.54 2.96 -5.35
CA LEU A 98 -18.82 4.39 -5.23
C LEU A 98 -20.02 4.67 -4.32
N LYS A 99 -21.10 3.89 -4.46
CA LYS A 99 -22.29 4.00 -3.61
C LYS A 99 -22.01 3.64 -2.16
N LYS A 100 -21.22 2.57 -1.91
CA LYS A 100 -20.80 2.16 -0.55
C LYS A 100 -20.05 3.28 0.17
N ARG A 101 -19.29 4.09 -0.57
CA ARG A 101 -18.49 5.22 -0.02
C ARG A 101 -19.18 6.58 -0.06
N GLY A 102 -20.38 6.68 -0.64
CA GLY A 102 -21.07 7.96 -0.81
C GLY A 102 -20.38 8.90 -1.80
N TRP A 103 -19.51 8.38 -2.68
CA TRP A 103 -18.83 9.18 -3.72
C TRP A 103 -19.55 9.14 -5.06
N LEU A 104 -20.70 8.46 -5.14
CA LEU A 104 -21.50 8.44 -6.35
C LEU A 104 -21.99 9.86 -6.65
N GLN A 105 -21.36 10.52 -7.62
CA GLN A 105 -21.87 11.76 -8.18
C GLN A 105 -22.90 11.38 -9.25
N MET A 106 -24.16 11.77 -8.99
CA MET A 106 -25.28 11.68 -9.92
C MET A 106 -25.30 12.89 -10.85
#